data_AF-A0A2D8A8Y1-F1
#
_entry.id   AF-A0A2D8A8Y1-F1
#
_cell.length_a   1.000
_cell.length_b   1.000
_cell.length_c   1.000
_cell.angle_alpha   90.00
_cell.angle_beta   90.00
_cell.angle_gamma   90.00
#
_symmetry.space_group_name_H-M   'P 1'
#
loop_
_entity.id
_entity.type
_entity.pdbx_description
1 polymer ?
#
loop_
_entity_poly.entity_id
_entity_poly.type
_entity_poly.pdbx_seq_one_letter_code
_entity_poly.pdbx_strand_id
1 'polypeptide(L)'
;MNERIQKLLAVAGVASRREVERWIADGLVTVNGKKAQLGDRATRFDEIRVEGRAINLEDAGTSRRVLVYNKPVGEVCTRNDPEGRPTVFDHLPKTKGERWINIGRLDINTSGLLLFTTDGDLANKLMHPSSGVDREYAVRIRGDVDEAMIERLKEGVL
;
A
#
# COMPACT_ATOMS: atom_id res chain seq x y z
N MET A 1 8.52 -11.95 -16.28
CA MET A 1 9.13 -10.62 -16.04
C MET A 1 10.03 -10.75 -14.83
N ASN A 2 11.25 -10.22 -14.88
CA ASN A 2 12.24 -10.32 -13.80
C ASN A 2 12.07 -9.13 -12.83
N GLU A 3 11.57 -9.38 -11.62
CA GLU A 3 11.25 -8.37 -10.62
C GLU A 3 12.09 -8.52 -9.37
N ARG A 4 12.25 -7.43 -8.60
CA ARG A 4 12.89 -7.48 -7.28
C ARG A 4 12.14 -8.46 -6.37
N ILE A 5 12.85 -9.32 -5.64
CA ILE A 5 12.24 -10.38 -4.81
C ILE A 5 11.26 -9.79 -3.79
N GLN A 6 11.59 -8.64 -3.18
CA GLN A 6 10.68 -7.96 -2.25
C GLN A 6 9.39 -7.47 -2.90
N LYS A 7 9.38 -7.16 -4.21
CA LYS A 7 8.16 -6.83 -4.93
C LYS A 7 7.30 -8.09 -5.12
N LEU A 8 7.90 -9.20 -5.60
CA LEU A 8 7.20 -10.46 -5.83
C LEU A 8 6.52 -10.98 -4.55
N LEU A 9 7.28 -11.08 -3.46
CA LEU A 9 6.76 -11.57 -2.18
C LEU A 9 5.71 -10.63 -1.58
N ALA A 10 5.81 -9.32 -1.80
CA ALA A 10 4.78 -8.38 -1.36
C ALA A 10 3.49 -8.46 -2.18
N VAL A 11 3.58 -8.73 -3.49
CA VAL A 11 2.42 -8.96 -4.37
C VAL A 11 1.72 -10.27 -4.00
N ALA A 12 2.48 -11.32 -3.69
CA ALA A 12 1.96 -12.59 -3.18
C ALA A 12 1.40 -12.51 -1.74
N GLY A 13 1.33 -11.31 -1.15
CA GLY A 13 0.74 -11.08 0.16
C GLY A 13 1.58 -11.58 1.34
N VAL A 14 2.83 -12.00 1.13
CA VAL A 14 3.67 -12.60 2.18
C VAL A 14 4.03 -11.58 3.26
N ALA A 15 4.54 -10.41 2.87
CA ALA A 15 4.90 -9.33 3.80
C ALA A 15 5.01 -7.98 3.09
N SER A 16 5.38 -6.92 3.82
CA SER A 16 5.72 -5.63 3.19
C SER A 16 7.06 -5.71 2.46
N ARG A 17 7.30 -4.84 1.45
CA ARG A 17 8.58 -4.82 0.73
C ARG A 17 9.78 -4.65 1.69
N ARG A 18 9.66 -3.75 2.67
CA ARG A 18 10.70 -3.51 3.69
C ARG A 18 10.91 -4.70 4.61
N GLU A 19 9.82 -5.36 4.98
CA GLU A 19 9.88 -6.57 5.81
C GLU A 19 10.59 -7.71 5.07
N VAL A 20 10.30 -7.88 3.78
CA VAL A 20 11.01 -8.86 2.94
C VAL A 20 12.49 -8.47 2.77
N GLU A 21 12.81 -7.19 2.61
CA GLU A 21 14.22 -6.73 2.57
C GLU A 21 14.96 -7.08 3.87
N ARG A 22 14.30 -6.94 5.03
CA ARG A 22 14.85 -7.40 6.31
C ARG A 22 15.12 -8.92 6.30
N TRP A 23 14.14 -9.72 5.88
CA TRP A 23 14.32 -11.18 5.80
C TRP A 23 15.42 -11.60 4.82
N ILE A 24 15.59 -10.87 3.72
CA ILE A 24 16.71 -11.09 2.79
C ILE A 24 18.04 -10.79 3.49
N ALA A 25 18.14 -9.66 4.21
CA ALA A 25 19.34 -9.30 4.95
C ALA A 25 19.68 -10.32 6.05
N ASP A 26 18.66 -10.88 6.70
CA ASP A 26 18.80 -11.93 7.72
C ASP A 26 19.09 -13.32 7.11
N GLY A 27 19.12 -13.44 5.78
CA GLY A 27 19.41 -14.67 5.06
C GLY A 27 18.30 -15.72 5.13
N LEU A 28 17.06 -15.30 5.42
CA LEU A 28 15.88 -16.15 5.54
C LEU A 28 15.21 -16.45 4.19
N VAL A 29 15.61 -15.74 3.13
CA VAL A 29 15.04 -15.90 1.78
C VAL A 29 16.04 -16.63 0.87
N THR A 30 15.57 -17.67 0.18
CA THR A 30 16.35 -18.38 -0.84
C THR A 30 15.62 -18.41 -2.18
N VAL A 31 16.37 -18.32 -3.27
CA VAL A 31 15.88 -18.49 -4.64
C VAL A 31 16.66 -19.63 -5.29
N ASN A 32 15.95 -20.66 -5.77
CA ASN A 32 16.53 -21.84 -6.40
C ASN A 32 17.67 -22.47 -5.54
N GLY A 33 17.42 -22.57 -4.24
CA GLY A 33 18.35 -23.14 -3.25
C GLY A 33 19.52 -22.23 -2.82
N LYS A 34 19.64 -21.00 -3.35
CA LYS A 34 20.70 -20.05 -2.96
C LYS A 34 20.13 -18.91 -2.12
N LYS A 35 20.88 -18.45 -1.10
CA LYS A 35 20.49 -17.28 -0.30
C LYS A 35 20.40 -16.04 -1.18
N ALA A 36 19.28 -15.32 -1.07
CA ALA A 36 19.06 -14.06 -1.76
C ALA A 36 19.89 -12.94 -1.12
N GLN A 37 20.27 -11.95 -1.92
CA GLN A 37 20.88 -10.69 -1.50
C GLN A 37 19.95 -9.51 -1.77
N LEU A 38 20.16 -8.40 -1.06
CA LEU A 38 19.37 -7.19 -1.25
C LEU A 38 19.51 -6.68 -2.69
N GLY A 39 18.37 -6.55 -3.37
CA GLY A 39 18.33 -6.18 -4.77
C GLY A 39 18.28 -7.36 -5.74
N ASP A 40 18.41 -8.59 -5.29
CA ASP A 40 18.22 -9.73 -6.18
C ASP A 40 16.84 -9.70 -6.84
N ARG A 41 16.82 -10.19 -8.07
CA ARG A 41 15.62 -10.28 -8.88
C ARG A 41 15.34 -11.73 -9.21
N ALA A 42 14.06 -12.05 -9.30
CA ALA A 42 13.58 -13.37 -9.68
C ALA A 42 12.36 -13.22 -10.59
N THR A 43 11.93 -14.34 -11.13
CA THR A 43 10.67 -14.49 -11.83
C THR A 43 9.69 -15.27 -10.95
N ARG A 44 8.40 -15.22 -11.29
CA ARG A 44 7.37 -16.02 -10.61
C ARG A 44 7.53 -17.54 -10.77
N PHE A 45 8.40 -17.98 -11.69
CA PHE A 45 8.67 -19.39 -11.96
C PHE A 45 9.90 -19.91 -11.19
N ASP A 46 10.65 -19.03 -10.54
CA ASP A 46 11.75 -19.42 -9.68
C ASP A 46 11.24 -19.98 -8.35
N GLU A 47 11.94 -20.97 -7.80
CA GLU A 47 11.61 -21.53 -6.49
C GLU A 47 12.06 -20.57 -5.40
N ILE A 48 11.12 -19.76 -4.89
CA ILE A 48 11.38 -18.86 -3.76
C ILE A 48 10.91 -19.51 -2.47
N ARG A 49 11.80 -19.57 -1.49
CA ARG A 49 11.48 -20.02 -0.12
C ARG A 49 11.77 -18.90 0.88
N VAL A 50 10.89 -18.77 1.87
CA VAL A 50 11.07 -17.91 3.04
C VAL A 50 11.07 -18.82 4.26
N GLU A 51 12.14 -18.77 5.05
CA GLU A 51 12.35 -19.65 6.21
C GLU A 51 12.18 -21.15 5.85
N GLY A 52 12.64 -21.52 4.65
CA GLY A 52 12.54 -22.89 4.13
C GLY A 52 11.18 -23.28 3.54
N ARG A 53 10.13 -22.46 3.71
CA ARG A 53 8.79 -22.70 3.15
C ARG A 53 8.69 -22.15 1.73
N ALA A 54 8.28 -22.99 0.78
CA ALA A 54 8.05 -22.58 -0.61
C ALA A 54 6.86 -21.62 -0.70
N ILE A 55 7.04 -20.53 -1.44
CA ILE A 55 6.00 -19.54 -1.69
C ILE A 55 5.44 -19.76 -3.09
N ASN A 56 4.13 -19.95 -3.19
CA ASN A 56 3.45 -20.02 -4.48
C ASN A 56 3.30 -18.59 -5.06
N LEU A 57 3.91 -18.37 -6.22
CA LEU A 57 3.91 -17.08 -6.93
C LEU A 57 3.14 -17.15 -8.26
N GLU A 58 2.63 -18.31 -8.67
CA GLU A 58 2.01 -18.49 -9.99
C GLU A 58 0.77 -17.62 -10.16
N ASP A 59 -0.07 -17.59 -9.13
CA ASP A 59 -1.31 -16.81 -9.11
C ASP A 59 -1.14 -15.38 -8.56
N ALA A 60 0.05 -15.04 -8.06
CA ALA A 60 0.30 -13.76 -7.41
C ALA A 60 0.12 -12.60 -8.41
N GLY A 61 -0.75 -11.64 -8.06
CA GLY A 61 -1.01 -10.45 -8.89
C GLY A 61 -1.78 -10.73 -10.20
N THR A 62 -2.37 -11.91 -10.37
CA THR A 62 -3.16 -12.25 -11.56
C THR A 62 -4.54 -11.57 -11.58
N SER A 63 -5.05 -11.16 -10.42
CA SER A 63 -6.30 -10.41 -10.32
C SER A 63 -6.06 -9.04 -9.69
N ARG A 64 -6.58 -8.00 -10.34
CA ARG A 64 -6.58 -6.63 -9.80
C ARG A 64 -7.93 -6.38 -9.17
N ARG A 65 -7.94 -6.13 -7.86
CA ARG A 65 -9.15 -5.82 -7.10
C ARG A 65 -9.04 -4.42 -6.54
N VAL A 66 -10.15 -3.69 -6.50
CA VAL A 66 -10.25 -2.35 -5.93
C VAL A 66 -11.44 -2.31 -4.97
N LEU A 67 -11.26 -1.71 -3.79
CA LEU A 67 -12.32 -1.40 -2.86
C LEU A 67 -12.46 0.11 -2.71
N VAL A 68 -13.70 0.53 -2.57
CA VAL A 68 -14.12 1.88 -2.21
C VAL A 68 -14.58 1.79 -0.76
N TYR A 69 -13.83 2.41 0.15
CA TYR A 69 -14.12 2.38 1.57
C TYR A 69 -14.50 3.77 2.05
N ASN A 70 -15.66 3.91 2.69
CA ASN A 70 -16.00 5.13 3.40
C ASN A 70 -15.40 5.07 4.80
N LYS A 71 -14.17 5.57 4.93
CA LYS A 71 -13.40 5.57 6.18
C LYS A 71 -14.14 6.40 7.24
N PRO A 72 -14.46 5.85 8.42
CA PRO A 72 -14.94 6.63 9.55
C PRO A 72 -13.81 7.42 10.22
N VAL A 73 -14.19 8.40 11.04
CA VAL A 73 -13.24 9.00 12.00
C VAL A 73 -12.83 7.97 13.06
N GLY A 74 -11.65 8.13 13.64
CA GLY A 74 -11.10 7.26 14.69
C GLY A 74 -10.21 6.13 14.19
N GLU A 75 -10.20 5.84 12.89
CA GLU A 75 -9.31 4.83 12.30
C GLU A 75 -8.01 5.43 11.75
N VAL A 76 -6.89 4.73 11.95
CA VAL A 76 -5.58 5.10 11.41
C VAL A 76 -5.26 4.36 10.10
N CYS A 77 -4.65 5.06 9.14
CA CYS A 77 -4.19 4.48 7.87
C CYS A 77 -2.81 3.80 8.01
N THR A 78 -2.70 2.78 8.88
CA THR A 78 -1.50 1.95 9.04
C THR A 78 -1.88 0.48 9.21
N ARG A 79 -0.98 -0.44 8.85
CA ARG A 79 -1.16 -1.88 9.06
C ARG A 79 -0.78 -2.36 10.46
N ASN A 80 0.07 -1.58 11.14
CA ASN A 80 0.52 -1.86 12.48
C ASN A 80 0.54 -0.52 13.22
N ASP A 81 -0.30 -0.40 14.23
CA ASP A 81 -0.35 0.77 15.11
C ASP A 81 0.23 0.39 16.49
N PRO A 82 1.37 0.96 16.90
CA PRO A 82 2.00 0.63 18.18
C PRO A 82 1.14 0.95 19.40
N GLU A 83 0.19 1.87 19.28
CA GLU A 83 -0.73 2.29 20.33
C GLU A 83 -2.01 1.43 20.37
N GLY A 84 -2.17 0.49 19.43
CA GLY A 84 -3.32 -0.41 19.37
C GLY A 84 -4.63 0.26 18.95
N ARG A 85 -4.57 1.41 18.25
CA ARG A 85 -5.75 2.09 17.72
C ARG A 85 -6.37 1.29 16.55
N PRO A 86 -7.70 1.41 16.34
CA PRO A 86 -8.37 0.79 15.20
C PRO A 86 -7.74 1.20 13.87
N THR A 87 -7.56 0.25 12.97
CA THR A 87 -6.97 0.50 11.66
C THR A 87 -7.98 0.33 10.54
N VAL A 88 -7.75 1.04 9.44
CA VAL A 88 -8.56 0.92 8.21
C VAL A 88 -8.50 -0.49 7.57
N PHE A 89 -7.68 -1.40 8.10
CA PHE A 89 -7.56 -2.77 7.61
C PHE A 89 -8.38 -3.77 8.42
N ASP A 90 -8.85 -3.41 9.62
CA ASP A 90 -9.46 -4.34 10.58
C ASP A 90 -10.77 -4.94 10.06
N HIS A 91 -11.48 -4.19 9.22
CA HIS A 91 -12.80 -4.55 8.68
C HIS A 91 -12.81 -4.90 7.19
N LEU A 92 -11.63 -5.02 6.55
CA LEU A 92 -11.57 -5.34 5.13
C LEU A 92 -11.82 -6.84 4.86
N PRO A 93 -12.40 -7.19 3.69
CA PRO A 93 -12.54 -8.58 3.28
C PRO A 93 -11.20 -9.31 3.28
N LYS A 94 -11.17 -10.53 3.83
CA LYS A 94 -9.98 -11.38 3.80
C LYS A 94 -9.60 -11.70 2.35
N THR A 95 -8.30 -11.69 2.08
CA THR A 95 -7.70 -12.04 0.77
C THR A 95 -6.94 -13.36 0.89
N LYS A 96 -6.80 -14.10 -0.22
CA LYS A 96 -5.98 -15.33 -0.29
C LYS A 96 -4.83 -15.08 -1.25
N GLY A 97 -3.58 -15.11 -0.77
CA GLY A 97 -2.39 -14.92 -1.63
C GLY A 97 -2.20 -13.50 -2.16
N GLU A 98 -2.90 -12.51 -1.59
CA GLU A 98 -2.81 -11.09 -1.93
C GLU A 98 -3.06 -10.24 -0.67
N ARG A 99 -2.82 -8.93 -0.75
CA ARG A 99 -3.02 -8.01 0.37
C ARG A 99 -3.59 -6.67 -0.10
N TRP A 100 -4.45 -6.06 0.71
CA TRP A 100 -4.96 -4.71 0.44
C TRP A 100 -3.89 -3.62 0.59
N ILE A 101 -3.84 -2.67 -0.32
CA ILE A 101 -2.95 -1.53 -0.27
C ILE A 101 -3.83 -0.30 -0.26
N ASN A 102 -3.79 0.49 0.80
CA ASN A 102 -4.46 1.79 0.85
C ASN A 102 -3.81 2.75 -0.15
N ILE A 103 -4.64 3.52 -0.85
CA ILE A 103 -4.21 4.54 -1.81
C ILE A 103 -4.32 5.89 -1.12
N GLY A 104 -3.16 6.42 -0.72
CA GLY A 104 -3.08 7.62 0.10
C GLY A 104 -3.41 7.35 1.57
N ARG A 105 -3.56 8.41 2.35
CA ARG A 105 -3.91 8.36 3.76
C ARG A 105 -4.90 9.48 4.06
N LEU A 106 -5.81 9.21 4.99
CA LEU A 106 -6.63 10.22 5.64
C LEU A 106 -6.22 10.26 7.11
N ASP A 107 -6.24 11.45 7.70
CA ASP A 107 -5.96 11.62 9.12
C ASP A 107 -7.01 10.90 9.97
N ILE A 108 -6.66 10.62 11.24
CA ILE A 108 -7.54 9.91 12.17
C ILE A 108 -8.90 10.62 12.33
N ASN A 109 -8.91 11.95 12.31
CA ASN A 109 -10.10 12.78 12.44
C ASN A 109 -10.78 13.14 11.10
N THR A 110 -10.33 12.55 9.99
CA THR A 110 -10.90 12.77 8.67
C THR A 110 -11.69 11.53 8.24
N SER A 111 -12.94 11.76 7.83
CA SER A 111 -13.80 10.73 7.21
C SER A 111 -13.81 10.87 5.69
N GLY A 112 -14.20 9.80 5.00
CA GLY A 112 -14.55 9.87 3.59
C GLY A 112 -13.91 8.76 2.76
N LEU A 113 -13.80 9.02 1.47
CA LEU A 113 -13.34 8.02 0.51
C LEU A 113 -11.86 7.64 0.74
N LEU A 114 -11.63 6.35 0.99
CA LEU A 114 -10.32 5.72 0.94
C LEU A 114 -10.39 4.54 -0.04
N LEU A 115 -9.50 4.52 -1.02
CA LEU A 115 -9.41 3.41 -1.96
C LEU A 115 -8.41 2.37 -1.45
N PHE A 116 -8.72 1.10 -1.68
CA PHE A 116 -7.77 0.01 -1.54
C PHE A 116 -7.62 -0.75 -2.84
N THR A 117 -6.43 -1.31 -3.07
CA THR A 117 -6.18 -2.17 -4.24
C THR A 117 -5.26 -3.33 -3.87
N THR A 118 -5.33 -4.44 -4.59
CA THR A 118 -4.34 -5.53 -4.50
C THR A 118 -3.14 -5.30 -5.43
N ASP A 119 -3.23 -4.30 -6.32
CA ASP A 119 -2.19 -3.94 -7.27
C ASP A 119 -1.37 -2.73 -6.80
N GLY A 120 -0.10 -2.98 -6.48
CA GLY A 120 0.82 -1.95 -6.02
C GLY A 120 1.23 -0.93 -7.08
N ASP A 121 1.20 -1.28 -8.36
CA ASP A 121 1.54 -0.35 -9.45
C ASP A 121 0.38 0.62 -9.69
N LEU A 122 -0.87 0.14 -9.60
CA LEU A 122 -2.05 1.02 -9.56
C LEU A 122 -2.02 1.95 -8.35
N ALA A 123 -1.73 1.41 -7.16
CA ALA A 123 -1.64 2.21 -5.94
C ALA A 123 -0.60 3.33 -6.10
N ASN A 124 0.59 3.00 -6.60
CA ASN A 124 1.65 3.97 -6.84
C ASN A 124 1.19 5.04 -7.84
N LYS A 125 0.59 4.65 -8.96
CA LYS A 125 0.12 5.60 -9.98
C LYS A 125 -0.93 6.56 -9.40
N LEU A 126 -1.90 6.06 -8.64
CA LEU A 126 -2.95 6.89 -8.03
C LEU A 126 -2.45 7.75 -6.86
N MET A 127 -1.35 7.39 -6.20
CA MET A 127 -0.75 8.20 -5.13
C MET A 127 0.27 9.23 -5.64
N HIS A 128 1.03 8.90 -6.68
CA HIS A 128 2.15 9.72 -7.11
C HIS A 128 1.66 11.08 -7.67
N PRO A 129 2.19 12.23 -7.21
CA PRO A 129 1.74 13.55 -7.65
C PRO A 129 1.85 13.79 -9.15
N SER A 130 2.86 13.20 -9.82
CA SER A 130 3.05 13.35 -11.27
C SER A 130 1.89 12.82 -12.11
N SER A 131 1.01 12.00 -11.52
CA SER A 131 -0.16 11.47 -12.23
C SER A 131 -1.31 12.48 -12.30
N GLY A 132 -1.24 13.60 -11.55
CA GLY A 132 -2.23 14.67 -11.61
C GLY A 132 -3.65 14.24 -11.25
N VAL A 133 -3.80 13.19 -10.44
CA VAL A 133 -5.12 12.71 -10.00
C VAL A 133 -5.67 13.69 -8.98
N ASP A 134 -6.89 14.18 -9.21
CA ASP A 134 -7.54 15.10 -8.28
C ASP A 134 -8.03 14.39 -7.02
N ARG A 135 -8.02 15.12 -5.90
CA ARG A 135 -8.59 14.68 -4.62
C ARG A 135 -9.48 15.80 -4.12
N GLU A 136 -10.77 15.52 -4.07
CA GLU A 136 -11.79 16.48 -3.70
C GLU A 136 -12.20 16.29 -2.24
N TYR A 137 -12.38 17.40 -1.52
CA TYR A 137 -12.76 17.42 -0.12
C TYR A 137 -13.93 18.37 0.09
N ALA A 138 -14.95 17.90 0.82
CA ALA A 138 -15.96 18.77 1.41
C ALA A 138 -15.43 19.30 2.74
N VAL A 139 -15.19 20.60 2.84
CA VAL A 139 -14.59 21.25 4.02
C VAL A 139 -15.60 22.21 4.64
N ARG A 140 -15.82 22.08 5.94
CA ARG A 140 -16.58 23.05 6.74
C ARG A 140 -15.62 23.84 7.61
N ILE A 141 -15.65 25.17 7.50
CA ILE A 141 -14.75 26.06 8.24
C ILE A 141 -15.50 26.89 9.29
N ARG A 142 -14.74 27.57 10.14
CA ARG A 142 -15.23 28.58 11.07
C ARG A 142 -14.68 29.95 10.66
N GLY A 143 -15.56 30.90 10.36
CA GLY A 143 -15.21 32.23 9.88
C GLY A 143 -15.82 32.50 8.51
N ASP A 144 -15.66 33.74 8.05
CA ASP A 144 -16.13 34.17 6.73
C ASP A 144 -15.04 33.95 5.67
N VAL A 145 -15.46 33.66 4.44
CA VAL A 145 -14.57 33.56 3.27
C VAL A 145 -14.86 34.72 2.35
N ASP A 146 -13.86 35.55 2.08
CA ASP A 146 -13.92 36.56 1.04
C ASP A 146 -13.24 36.07 -0.25
N GLU A 147 -13.49 36.76 -1.36
CA GLU A 147 -12.94 36.39 -2.68
C GLU A 147 -11.40 36.47 -2.69
N ALA A 148 -10.83 37.43 -1.94
CA ALA A 148 -9.37 37.59 -1.85
C ALA A 148 -8.70 36.41 -1.14
N MET A 149 -9.38 35.76 -0.18
CA MET A 149 -8.94 34.50 0.42
C MET A 149 -8.95 33.37 -0.61
N ILE A 150 -10.00 33.27 -1.43
CA ILE A 150 -10.11 32.23 -2.46
C ILE A 150 -8.99 32.38 -3.50
N GLU A 151 -8.73 33.59 -3.99
CA GLU A 151 -7.68 33.83 -4.98
C GLU A 151 -6.29 33.50 -4.42
N ARG A 152 -6.00 33.92 -3.18
CA ARG A 152 -4.73 33.54 -2.51
C ARG A 152 -4.57 32.03 -2.37
N LEU A 153 -5.64 31.28 -2.09
CA LEU A 153 -5.58 29.82 -2.02
C LEU A 153 -5.28 29.18 -3.38
N LYS A 154 -5.74 29.77 -4.49
CA LYS A 154 -5.48 29.28 -5.86
C LYS A 154 -4.05 29.56 -6.33
N GLU A 155 -3.45 30.66 -5.89
CA GLU A 155 -2.07 31.05 -6.25
C GLU A 155 -0.99 30.24 -5.51
N GLY A 156 -1.38 29.52 -4.45
CA GLY A 156 -0.52 28.67 -3.66
C GLY A 156 -0.23 29.25 -2.27
N VAL A 157 -0.21 28.37 -1.28
CA VAL A 157 0.06 28.70 0.13
C VAL A 157 1.31 27.95 0.62
N LEU A 158 2.08 28.58 1.51
CA LEU A 158 3.28 28.01 2.15
C LEU A 158 2.94 27.40 3.50
#